data_AF-A0A2H6IDL9-F1
#
_entry.id   AF-A0A2H6IDL9-F1
#
_cell.length_a   1.000
_cell.length_b   1.000
_cell.length_c   1.000
_cell.angle_alpha   90.00
_cell.angle_beta   90.00
_cell.angle_gamma   90.00
#
_symmetry.space_group_name_H-M   'P 1'
#
loop_
_entity.id
_entity.type
_entity.pdbx_description
1 polymer ?
#
loop_
_entity_poly.entity_id
_entity_poly.type
_entity_poly.pdbx_seq_one_letter_code
_entity_poly.pdbx_strand_id
1 'polypeptide(L)'
;MEKEEELMNNQEVLEILRKESNEFRHLEEEHRTLDAKLSALEGKNFLTAEDELEIKAMKKQKLIRKDRMAEMIREFKKPETINRGG
;
A
#
# COMPACT_ATOMS: atom_id res chain seq x y z
N MET A 1 10.89 -4.08 -10.92
CA MET A 1 9.88 -4.96 -10.28
C MET A 1 10.37 -5.56 -8.95
N GLU A 2 11.67 -5.55 -8.66
CA GLU A 2 12.24 -6.13 -7.43
C GLU A 2 11.86 -5.42 -6.11
N LYS A 3 11.37 -4.17 -6.17
CA LYS A 3 10.90 -3.41 -4.97
C LYS A 3 9.53 -3.83 -4.43
N GLU A 4 8.88 -4.82 -5.04
CA GLU A 4 7.60 -5.40 -4.59
C GLU A 4 7.79 -6.55 -3.61
N GLU A 5 8.94 -7.23 -3.66
CA GLU A 5 9.22 -8.46 -2.91
C GLU A 5 9.57 -8.21 -1.43
N GLU A 6 10.17 -7.06 -1.12
CA GLU A 6 10.72 -6.79 0.22
C GLU A 6 9.64 -6.44 1.27
N LEU A 7 8.48 -5.93 0.84
CA LEU A 7 7.32 -5.68 1.73
C LEU A 7 6.51 -6.96 2.01
N MET A 8 6.43 -7.86 1.03
CA MET A 8 5.73 -9.14 1.16
C MET A 8 6.43 -10.13 2.09
N ASN A 9 7.74 -9.97 2.32
CA ASN A 9 8.51 -10.90 3.13
C ASN A 9 8.19 -10.86 4.64
N ASN A 10 7.27 -9.99 5.08
CA ASN A 10 6.81 -9.89 6.47
C ASN A 10 5.33 -10.23 6.62
N GLN A 11 4.91 -11.36 6.04
CA GLN A 11 3.54 -11.87 6.16
C GLN A 11 3.01 -11.85 7.60
N GLU A 12 3.86 -12.16 8.59
CA GLU A 12 3.46 -12.15 10.00
C GLU A 12 3.11 -10.73 10.51
N VAL A 13 3.90 -9.72 10.18
CA VAL A 13 3.61 -8.31 10.54
C VAL A 13 2.37 -7.82 9.79
N LEU A 14 2.22 -8.20 8.52
CA LEU A 14 1.04 -7.88 7.73
C LEU A 14 -0.23 -8.46 8.34
N GLU A 15 -0.21 -9.71 8.78
CA GLU A 15 -1.35 -10.36 9.43
C GLU A 15 -1.71 -9.70 10.75
N ILE A 16 -0.72 -9.32 11.57
CA ILE A 16 -0.97 -8.61 12.82
C ILE A 16 -1.53 -7.22 12.55
N LEU A 17 -0.90 -6.43 11.67
CA LEU A 17 -1.39 -5.11 11.29
C LEU A 17 -2.80 -5.17 10.70
N ARG A 18 -3.13 -6.19 9.92
CA ARG A 18 -4.49 -6.36 9.36
C ARG A 18 -5.53 -6.69 10.42
N LYS A 19 -5.12 -7.34 11.52
CA LYS A 19 -5.99 -7.65 12.68
C LYS A 19 -6.09 -6.49 13.67
N GLU A 20 -4.98 -5.82 13.95
CA GLU A 20 -4.90 -4.74 14.95
C GLU A 20 -5.21 -3.35 14.38
N SER A 21 -4.91 -3.11 13.10
CA SER A 21 -5.06 -1.82 12.44
C SER A 21 -6.06 -1.89 11.28
N ASN A 22 -7.28 -1.39 11.52
CA ASN A 22 -8.28 -1.20 10.47
C ASN A 22 -7.78 -0.28 9.34
N GLU A 23 -6.91 0.68 9.68
CA GLU A 23 -6.24 1.56 8.71
C GLU A 23 -5.41 0.75 7.71
N PHE A 24 -4.63 -0.23 8.19
CA PHE A 24 -3.83 -1.08 7.31
C PHE A 24 -4.71 -1.86 6.33
N ARG A 25 -5.82 -2.41 6.83
CA ARG A 25 -6.78 -3.15 6.02
C ARG A 25 -7.42 -2.26 4.94
N HIS A 26 -7.78 -1.04 5.30
CA HIS A 26 -8.32 -0.07 4.35
C HIS A 26 -7.30 0.34 3.28
N LEU A 27 -6.05 0.58 3.67
CA LEU A 27 -4.96 0.89 2.72
C LEU A 27 -4.70 -0.26 1.75
N GLU A 28 -4.76 -1.51 2.21
CA GLU A 28 -4.61 -2.70 1.38
C GLU A 28 -5.73 -2.80 0.34
N GLU A 29 -6.99 -2.66 0.77
CA GLU A 29 -8.16 -2.70 -0.11
C GLU A 29 -8.11 -1.60 -1.17
N GLU A 30 -7.72 -0.39 -0.75
CA GLU A 30 -7.61 0.74 -1.65
C GLU A 30 -6.41 0.62 -2.59
N HIS A 31 -5.29 0.04 -2.13
CA HIS A 31 -4.16 -0.28 -3.00
C HIS A 31 -4.59 -1.27 -4.09
N ARG A 32 -5.31 -2.34 -3.73
CA ARG A 32 -5.85 -3.31 -4.70
C ARG A 32 -6.86 -2.66 -5.66
N THR A 33 -7.70 -1.77 -5.16
CA THR A 33 -8.67 -1.03 -5.97
C THR A 33 -7.99 -0.10 -6.96
N LEU A 34 -6.98 0.66 -6.52
CA LEU A 34 -6.18 1.53 -7.37
C LEU A 34 -5.39 0.73 -8.41
N ASP A 35 -4.88 -0.44 -8.04
CA ASP A 35 -4.19 -1.34 -8.95
C ASP A 35 -5.11 -1.88 -10.06
N ALA A 36 -6.31 -2.35 -9.69
CA ALA A 36 -7.31 -2.81 -10.65
C ALA A 36 -7.75 -1.69 -11.61
N LYS A 37 -7.96 -0.47 -11.08
CA LYS A 37 -8.28 0.71 -11.90
C LYS A 37 -7.13 1.07 -12.83
N LEU A 38 -5.89 1.10 -12.32
CA LEU A 38 -4.70 1.35 -13.14
C LEU A 38 -4.55 0.30 -14.24
N SER A 39 -4.72 -0.98 -13.93
CA SER A 39 -4.64 -2.06 -14.93
C SER A 39 -5.72 -1.94 -16.00
N ALA A 40 -6.95 -1.59 -15.61
CA ALA A 40 -8.04 -1.34 -16.56
C ALA A 40 -7.77 -0.14 -17.47
N LEU A 41 -7.16 0.93 -16.93
CA LEU A 41 -6.77 2.11 -17.70
C LEU A 41 -5.56 1.82 -18.61
N GLU A 42 -4.48 1.26 -18.07
CA GLU A 42 -3.27 0.88 -18.83
C GLU A 42 -3.55 -0.20 -19.89
N GLY A 43 -4.60 -1.02 -19.70
CA GLY A 43 -5.09 -1.97 -20.70
C GLY A 43 -5.89 -1.34 -21.85
N LYS A 44 -6.27 -0.06 -21.76
CA LYS A 44 -6.88 0.65 -22.90
C LYS A 44 -5.80 0.96 -23.93
N ASN A 45 -6.00 0.53 -25.18
CA ASN A 45 -5.13 0.86 -26.31
C ASN A 45 -5.08 2.38 -26.62
N PHE A 46 -6.07 3.14 -26.18
CA PHE A 46 -6.14 4.59 -26.32
C PHE A 46 -6.42 5.22 -24.96
N LEU A 47 -5.37 5.79 -24.37
CA LEU A 47 -5.48 6.65 -23.19
C LEU A 47 -5.78 8.07 -23.65
N THR A 48 -6.83 8.67 -23.10
CA THR A 48 -7.09 10.09 -23.28
C THR A 48 -6.23 10.92 -22.34
N ALA A 49 -6.10 12.22 -22.59
CA ALA A 49 -5.38 13.12 -21.69
C ALA A 49 -5.96 13.10 -20.25
N GLU A 50 -7.27 12.87 -20.11
CA GLU A 50 -7.92 12.66 -18.82
C GLU A 50 -7.49 11.33 -18.18
N ASP A 51 -7.48 10.22 -18.94
CA ASP A 51 -7.00 8.92 -18.43
C ASP A 51 -5.53 9.02 -17.98
N GLU A 52 -4.66 9.72 -18.73
CA GLU A 52 -3.25 9.91 -18.34
C GLU A 52 -3.10 10.69 -17.04
N LEU A 53 -3.90 11.74 -16.83
CA LEU A 53 -3.93 12.50 -15.58
C LEU A 53 -4.45 11.64 -14.43
N GLU A 54 -5.49 10.84 -14.64
CA GLU A 54 -6.01 9.89 -13.66
C GLU A 54 -4.96 8.84 -13.30
N ILE A 55 -4.32 8.20 -14.28
CA ILE A 55 -3.23 7.24 -14.05
C ILE A 55 -2.13 7.88 -13.21
N LYS A 56 -1.73 9.11 -13.54
CA LYS A 56 -0.66 9.81 -12.81
C LYS A 56 -1.07 10.12 -11.38
N ALA A 57 -2.31 10.54 -11.15
CA ALA A 57 -2.87 10.74 -9.82
C ALA A 57 -2.96 9.41 -9.03
N MET A 58 -3.44 8.34 -9.65
CA MET A 58 -3.55 7.01 -9.04
C MET A 58 -2.18 6.41 -8.70
N LYS A 59 -1.18 6.57 -9.57
CA LYS A 59 0.21 6.16 -9.30
C LYS A 59 0.78 6.90 -8.08
N LYS A 60 0.52 8.21 -7.98
CA LYS A 60 0.92 9.00 -6.82
C LYS A 60 0.21 8.55 -5.55
N GLN A 61 -1.10 8.28 -5.61
CA GLN A 61 -1.85 7.75 -4.48
C GLN A 61 -1.37 6.36 -4.05
N LYS A 62 -1.12 5.44 -5.00
CA LYS A 62 -0.52 4.14 -4.71
C LYS A 62 0.80 4.30 -3.97
N LEU A 63 1.66 5.23 -4.41
CA LEU A 63 2.94 5.48 -3.74
C LEU A 63 2.74 5.94 -2.29
N ILE A 64 1.84 6.91 -2.06
CA ILE A 64 1.55 7.41 -0.70
C ILE A 64 1.02 6.29 0.20
N ARG A 65 0.07 5.48 -0.30
CA ARG A 65 -0.48 4.36 0.47
C ARG A 65 0.58 3.30 0.75
N LYS A 66 1.44 3.02 -0.22
CA LYS A 66 2.58 2.11 -0.05
C LYS A 66 3.55 2.63 1.01
N ASP A 67 3.94 3.89 0.96
CA ASP A 67 4.80 4.53 1.97
C ASP A 67 4.17 4.41 3.37
N ARG A 68 2.86 4.66 3.48
CA ARG A 68 2.14 4.54 4.76
C ARG A 68 2.09 3.10 5.27
N MET A 69 1.89 2.12 4.40
CA MET A 69 1.98 0.68 4.77
C MET A 69 3.40 0.31 5.23
N ALA A 70 4.43 0.78 4.52
CA ALA A 70 5.82 0.54 4.87
C ALA A 70 6.19 1.19 6.21
N GLU A 71 5.69 2.39 6.48
CA GLU A 71 5.85 3.09 7.74
C GLU A 71 5.22 2.30 8.88
N MET A 72 3.96 1.85 8.75
CA MET A 72 3.31 1.01 9.76
C MET A 72 4.07 -0.28 10.04
N ILE A 73 4.57 -0.96 9.00
CA ILE A 73 5.41 -2.16 9.16
C ILE A 73 6.71 -1.82 9.89
N ARG A 74 7.33 -0.68 9.58
CA ARG A 74 8.56 -0.23 10.23
C ARG A 74 8.33 0.17 11.68
N GLU A 75 7.22 0.83 11.99
CA GLU A 75 6.83 1.17 13.36
C GLU A 75 6.54 -0.08 14.18
N PHE A 76 5.84 -1.06 13.60
CA PHE A 76 5.57 -2.33 14.26
C PHE A 76 6.84 -3.16 14.49
N LYS A 77 7.77 -3.13 13.54
CA LYS A 77 9.09 -3.79 13.67
C LYS A 77 10.06 -3.06 14.56
N LYS A 78 9.87 -1.77 14.82
CA LYS A 78 10.73 -1.01 15.73
C LYS A 78 10.47 -1.55 17.13
N PRO A 79 11.46 -2.13 17.82
CA PRO A 79 11.27 -2.69 19.16
C PRO A 79 11.04 -1.63 20.26
N GLU A 80 10.86 -0.35 19.91
CA GLU A 80 10.97 0.78 20.85
C GLU A 80 9.63 1.40 21.28
N THR A 81 8.52 0.67 21.16
CA THR A 81 7.21 1.09 21.72
C THR A 81 6.51 0.03 22.56
N ILE A 82 7.22 -1.02 22.98
CA ILE A 82 6.78 -1.87 24.10
C ILE A 82 7.41 -1.33 25.40
N ASN A 83 7.11 -0.09 25.76
CA ASN A 83 7.01 0.27 27.18
C ASN A 83 5.58 -0.08 27.61
N ARG A 84 5.28 -1.38 27.71
CA ARG A 84 4.22 -1.81 28.63
C ARG A 84 4.79 -1.58 30.02
N GLY A 85 4.19 -0.64 30.73
CA GLY A 85 4.63 -0.19 32.05
C GLY A 85 5.00 -1.34 32.98
N GLY A 86 6.14 -1.17 33.64
CA GLY A 86 6.49 -1.77 34.91
C GLY A 86 6.78 -0.65 35.89
#